data_AF-H6R472-F1
#
_entry.id   AF-H6R472-F1
#
_cell.length_a   1.000
_cell.length_b   1.000
_cell.length_c   1.000
_cell.angle_alpha   90.00
_cell.angle_beta   90.00
_cell.angle_gamma   90.00
#
_symmetry.space_group_name_H-M   'P 1'
#
loop_
_entity.id
_entity.type
_entity.pdbx_description
1 polymer ?
#
loop_
_entity_poly.entity_id
_entity_poly.type
_entity_poly.pdbx_seq_one_letter_code
_entity_poly.pdbx_strand_id
1 'polypeptide(L)'
;MIADYGMLHLAAAISAAQSDEDGRAWALHRVAEDAARSLGAAYDPWTMFGQGNVDIHGLAISAELGRPDAVIDYASRLDVNDVPSVERKSRVLVDTARGHVQRKEDEAAALALLDAERISAEEVRDSGLVRELLRELLFRDHARARPHVRGLARRCGLIAG
;
A
#
# COMPACT_ATOMS: atom_id res chain seq x y z
N MET A 1 21.12 -14.15 -5.94
CA MET A 1 20.39 -15.44 -6.12
C MET A 1 19.20 -15.57 -5.17
N ILE A 2 19.37 -15.63 -3.84
CA ILE A 2 18.20 -15.76 -2.93
C ILE A 2 17.32 -14.51 -2.89
N ALA A 3 17.93 -13.32 -2.97
CA ALA A 3 17.21 -12.05 -3.04
C ALA A 3 16.38 -11.92 -4.32
N ASP A 4 16.97 -12.22 -5.48
CA ASP A 4 16.27 -12.22 -6.78
C ASP A 4 15.11 -13.22 -6.81
N TYR A 5 15.33 -14.41 -6.24
CA TYR A 5 14.31 -15.44 -6.09
C TYR A 5 13.13 -14.94 -5.25
N GLY A 6 13.41 -14.29 -4.12
CA GLY A 6 12.39 -13.68 -3.27
C GLY A 6 11.62 -12.57 -3.98
N MET A 7 12.32 -11.66 -4.68
CA MET A 7 11.68 -10.60 -5.48
C MET A 7 10.74 -11.15 -6.55
N LEU A 8 11.13 -12.20 -7.26
CA LEU A 8 10.29 -12.84 -8.26
C LEU A 8 9.00 -13.41 -7.64
N HIS A 9 9.10 -14.03 -6.46
CA HIS A 9 7.93 -14.57 -5.75
C HIS A 9 7.02 -13.46 -5.23
N LEU A 10 7.56 -12.34 -4.76
CA LEU A 10 6.78 -11.17 -4.38
C LEU A 10 5.99 -10.58 -5.57
N ALA A 11 6.64 -10.45 -6.73
CA ALA A 11 5.96 -10.00 -7.94
C ALA A 11 4.83 -10.96 -8.35
N ALA A 12 5.11 -12.27 -8.36
CA ALA A 12 4.11 -13.29 -8.68
C ALA A 12 2.95 -13.32 -7.66
N ALA A 13 3.22 -13.08 -6.38
CA ALA A 13 2.21 -13.02 -5.34
C ALA A 13 1.22 -11.88 -5.55
N ILE A 14 1.72 -10.69 -5.93
CA ILE A 14 0.86 -9.54 -6.26
C ILE A 14 0.01 -9.83 -7.49
N SER A 15 0.58 -10.40 -8.55
CA SER A 15 -0.19 -10.77 -9.74
C SER A 15 -1.28 -11.81 -9.44
N ALA A 16 -1.00 -12.78 -8.56
CA ALA A 16 -1.99 -13.75 -8.11
C ALA A 16 -3.11 -13.06 -7.30
N ALA A 17 -2.77 -12.12 -6.41
CA ALA A 17 -3.75 -11.35 -5.64
C ALA A 17 -4.68 -10.53 -6.54
N GLN A 18 -4.13 -9.86 -7.55
CA GLN A 18 -4.90 -9.11 -8.56
C GLN A 18 -5.82 -10.00 -9.41
N SER A 19 -5.53 -11.30 -9.47
CA SER A 19 -6.35 -12.30 -10.16
C SER A 19 -7.33 -13.01 -9.21
N ASP A 20 -7.47 -12.52 -7.97
CA ASP A 20 -8.29 -13.11 -6.91
C ASP A 20 -7.88 -14.55 -6.52
N GLU A 21 -6.63 -14.92 -6.81
CA GLU A 21 -6.04 -16.23 -6.47
C GLU A 21 -5.44 -16.21 -5.06
N ASP A 22 -6.27 -15.96 -4.04
CA ASP A 22 -5.90 -15.74 -2.63
C ASP A 22 -4.87 -16.75 -2.09
N GLY A 23 -5.19 -18.05 -2.18
CA GLY A 23 -4.33 -19.10 -1.67
C GLY A 23 -2.96 -19.15 -2.36
N ARG A 24 -2.91 -18.85 -3.67
CA ARG A 24 -1.67 -18.82 -4.44
C ARG A 24 -0.84 -17.58 -4.09
N ALA A 25 -1.48 -16.43 -3.94
CA ALA A 25 -0.81 -15.19 -3.55
C ALA A 25 -0.05 -15.37 -2.23
N TRP A 26 -0.72 -15.91 -1.20
CA TRP A 26 -0.08 -16.14 0.10
C TRP A 26 0.92 -17.29 0.12
N ALA A 27 0.76 -18.31 -0.73
CA ALA A 27 1.76 -19.35 -0.89
C ALA A 27 3.07 -18.77 -1.48
N LEU A 28 2.97 -17.93 -2.51
CA LEU A 28 4.12 -17.26 -3.12
C LEU A 28 4.77 -16.24 -2.17
N HIS A 29 3.96 -15.46 -1.45
CA HIS A 29 4.45 -14.54 -0.42
C HIS A 29 5.27 -15.26 0.66
N ARG A 30 4.79 -16.41 1.15
CA ARG A 30 5.50 -17.21 2.15
C ARG A 30 6.86 -17.70 1.67
N VAL A 31 6.98 -18.09 0.40
CA VAL A 31 8.27 -18.47 -0.19
C VAL A 31 9.25 -17.29 -0.16
N ALA A 32 8.79 -16.08 -0.47
CA ALA A 32 9.61 -14.89 -0.35
C ALA A 32 9.98 -14.58 1.12
N GLU A 33 9.05 -14.77 2.05
CA GLU A 33 9.32 -14.60 3.48
C GLU A 33 10.42 -15.56 3.99
N ASP A 34 10.36 -16.84 3.59
CA ASP A 34 11.42 -17.81 3.89
C ASP A 34 12.77 -17.40 3.28
N ALA A 35 12.76 -16.87 2.06
CA ALA A 35 13.97 -16.35 1.42
C ALA A 35 14.54 -15.13 2.16
N ALA A 36 13.70 -14.21 2.64
CA ALA A 36 14.12 -13.05 3.42
C ALA A 36 14.72 -13.47 4.78
N ARG A 37 14.09 -14.41 5.49
CA ARG A 37 14.64 -14.98 6.73
C ARG A 37 16.02 -15.62 6.52
N SER A 38 16.22 -16.24 5.36
CA SER A 38 17.46 -16.93 5.01
C SER A 38 18.58 -16.00 4.53
N LEU A 39 18.29 -14.71 4.30
CA LEU A 39 19.27 -13.73 3.80
C LEU A 39 20.39 -13.44 4.82
N GLY A 40 20.12 -13.58 6.12
CA GLY A 40 21.08 -13.32 7.20
C GLY A 40 21.46 -11.84 7.39
N ALA A 41 20.87 -10.95 6.61
CA ALA A 41 21.00 -9.49 6.69
C ALA A 41 19.60 -8.86 6.64
N ALA A 42 19.49 -7.59 7.04
CA ALA A 42 18.22 -6.86 7.03
C ALA A 42 17.62 -6.75 5.62
N TYR A 43 18.47 -6.48 4.62
CA TYR A 43 18.10 -6.48 3.21
C TYR A 43 19.34 -6.66 2.29
N ASP A 44 19.10 -7.03 1.04
CA ASP A 44 20.08 -7.07 -0.04
C ASP A 44 20.18 -5.68 -0.69
N PRO A 45 21.36 -5.01 -0.69
CA PRO A 45 21.45 -3.62 -1.13
C PRO A 45 21.22 -3.36 -2.63
N TRP A 46 21.22 -4.39 -3.48
CA TRP A 46 21.05 -4.24 -4.92
C TRP A 46 19.58 -4.36 -5.32
N THR A 47 18.85 -5.25 -4.67
CA THR A 47 17.43 -5.50 -4.93
C THR A 47 16.50 -4.82 -3.92
N MET A 48 17.06 -4.34 -2.81
CA MET A 48 16.35 -3.88 -1.61
C MET A 48 15.40 -4.95 -1.05
N PHE A 49 15.70 -6.22 -1.31
CA PHE A 49 14.92 -7.35 -0.82
C PHE A 49 15.30 -7.68 0.61
N GLY A 50 14.30 -7.80 1.49
CA GLY A 50 14.46 -8.10 2.91
C GLY A 50 13.08 -8.16 3.57
N GLN A 51 13.04 -8.36 4.88
CA GLN A 51 11.76 -8.54 5.59
C GLN A 51 10.82 -7.33 5.40
N GLY A 52 11.33 -6.11 5.46
CA GLY A 52 10.51 -4.92 5.22
C GLY A 52 9.86 -4.91 3.82
N ASN A 53 10.54 -5.43 2.79
CA ASN A 53 9.96 -5.53 1.46
C ASN A 53 8.87 -6.62 1.39
N VAL A 54 9.05 -7.71 2.12
CA VAL A 54 8.04 -8.78 2.25
C VAL A 54 6.78 -8.26 2.95
N ASP A 55 6.94 -7.46 4.01
CA ASP A 55 5.82 -6.87 4.75
C ASP A 55 5.06 -5.84 3.90
N ILE A 56 5.76 -5.01 3.11
CA ILE A 56 5.14 -4.09 2.13
C ILE A 56 4.27 -4.87 1.13
N HIS A 57 4.75 -6.01 0.63
CA HIS A 57 3.97 -6.81 -0.30
C HIS A 57 2.82 -7.54 0.39
N GLY A 58 2.98 -7.97 1.64
CA GLY A 58 1.89 -8.54 2.44
C GLY A 58 0.75 -7.54 2.65
N LEU A 59 1.10 -6.27 2.90
CA LEU A 59 0.15 -5.16 2.96
C LEU A 59 -0.60 -5.02 1.63
N ALA A 60 0.12 -4.92 0.51
CA ALA A 60 -0.47 -4.74 -0.81
C ALA A 60 -1.37 -5.92 -1.23
N ILE A 61 -0.95 -7.17 -0.97
CA ILE A 61 -1.76 -8.38 -1.20
C ILE A 61 -3.05 -8.32 -0.37
N SER A 62 -2.94 -7.94 0.91
CA SER A 62 -4.11 -7.82 1.79
C SER A 62 -5.09 -6.74 1.30
N ALA A 63 -4.56 -5.62 0.80
CA ALA A 63 -5.37 -4.53 0.28
C ALA A 63 -6.11 -4.95 -1.01
N GLU A 64 -5.42 -5.70 -1.88
CA GLU A 64 -5.97 -6.23 -3.13
C GLU A 64 -7.09 -7.25 -2.88
N LEU A 65 -6.88 -8.17 -1.94
CA LEU A 65 -7.85 -9.21 -1.56
C LEU A 65 -8.96 -8.70 -0.62
N GLY A 66 -9.05 -7.39 -0.36
CA GLY A 66 -10.11 -6.82 0.48
C GLY A 66 -10.06 -7.27 1.94
N ARG A 67 -8.86 -7.43 2.51
CA ARG A 67 -8.63 -7.85 3.90
C ARG A 67 -8.13 -6.68 4.75
N PRO A 68 -9.02 -5.75 5.15
CA PRO A 68 -8.59 -4.49 5.74
C PRO A 68 -7.89 -4.64 7.10
N ASP A 69 -8.32 -5.60 7.93
CA ASP A 69 -7.68 -5.79 9.23
C ASP A 69 -6.21 -6.23 9.08
N ALA A 70 -5.93 -7.07 8.07
CA ALA A 70 -4.57 -7.46 7.72
C ALA A 70 -3.76 -6.29 7.15
N VAL A 71 -4.37 -5.40 6.36
CA VAL A 71 -3.71 -4.17 5.88
C VAL A 71 -3.22 -3.34 7.06
N ILE A 72 -4.07 -3.12 8.08
CA ILE A 72 -3.70 -2.30 9.25
C ILE A 72 -2.65 -2.99 10.12
N ASP A 73 -2.75 -4.31 10.28
CA ASP A 73 -1.74 -5.10 10.97
C ASP A 73 -0.36 -5.00 10.29
N TYR A 74 -0.28 -5.17 8.96
CA TYR A 74 0.97 -4.97 8.22
C TYR A 74 1.47 -3.52 8.29
N ALA A 75 0.58 -2.53 8.14
CA ALA A 75 0.94 -1.12 8.22
C ALA A 75 1.58 -0.79 9.58
N SER A 76 1.09 -1.39 10.68
CA SER A 76 1.62 -1.17 12.03
C SER A 76 3.04 -1.71 12.26
N ARG A 77 3.50 -2.62 11.40
CA ARG A 77 4.84 -3.23 11.47
C ARG A 77 5.89 -2.43 10.70
N LEU A 78 5.46 -1.52 9.84
CA LEU A 78 6.31 -0.76 8.94
C LEU A 78 6.62 0.62 9.53
N ASP A 79 7.91 0.96 9.63
CA ASP A 79 8.30 2.38 9.65
C ASP A 79 8.43 2.86 8.21
N VAL A 80 7.52 3.73 7.78
CA VAL A 80 7.53 4.31 6.43
C VAL A 80 8.85 5.05 6.16
N ASN A 81 9.54 5.56 7.19
CA ASN A 81 10.81 6.25 7.00
C ASN A 81 11.94 5.32 6.55
N ASP A 82 11.88 4.04 6.94
CA ASP A 82 12.88 3.01 6.61
C ASP A 82 12.66 2.37 5.24
N VAL A 83 11.53 2.67 4.57
CA VAL A 83 11.24 2.16 3.23
C VAL A 83 12.17 2.83 2.20
N PRO A 84 12.95 2.09 1.39
CA PRO A 84 14.10 2.66 0.68
C PRO A 84 13.78 3.38 -0.64
N SER A 85 12.52 3.70 -0.92
CA SER A 85 12.15 4.47 -2.11
C SER A 85 10.91 5.32 -1.87
N VAL A 86 10.84 6.49 -2.52
CA VAL A 86 9.72 7.43 -2.43
C VAL A 86 8.44 6.78 -2.94
N GLU A 87 8.54 6.01 -4.02
CA GLU A 87 7.43 5.29 -4.65
C GLU A 87 6.86 4.24 -3.70
N ARG A 88 7.72 3.42 -3.08
CA ARG A 88 7.29 2.40 -2.10
C ARG A 88 6.68 3.03 -0.85
N LYS A 89 7.23 4.15 -0.36
CA LYS A 89 6.66 4.91 0.77
C LYS A 89 5.25 5.39 0.45
N SER A 90 5.07 6.05 -0.70
CA SER A 90 3.76 6.52 -1.16
C SER A 90 2.78 5.35 -1.29
N ARG A 91 3.22 4.23 -1.88
CA ARG A 91 2.39 3.05 -2.08
C ARG A 91 1.87 2.45 -0.77
N VAL A 92 2.73 2.30 0.24
CA VAL A 92 2.33 1.81 1.58
C VAL A 92 1.21 2.67 2.16
N LEU A 93 1.32 4.00 2.06
CA LEU A 93 0.33 4.93 2.59
C LEU A 93 -0.99 4.87 1.79
N VAL A 94 -0.93 4.72 0.47
CA VAL A 94 -2.12 4.55 -0.39
C VAL A 94 -2.84 3.23 -0.11
N ASP A 95 -2.12 2.12 0.02
CA ASP A 95 -2.74 0.83 0.33
C ASP A 95 -3.28 0.81 1.77
N THR A 96 -2.63 1.50 2.72
CA THR A 96 -3.16 1.73 4.07
C THR A 96 -4.46 2.54 4.02
N ALA A 97 -4.52 3.59 3.20
CA ALA A 97 -5.74 4.35 2.99
C ALA A 97 -6.87 3.47 2.42
N ARG A 98 -6.57 2.58 1.47
CA ARG A 98 -7.53 1.59 0.94
C ARG A 98 -8.08 0.71 2.06
N GLY A 99 -7.25 0.23 2.98
CA GLY A 99 -7.68 -0.52 4.17
C GLY A 99 -8.65 0.28 5.05
N HIS A 100 -8.34 1.53 5.36
CA HIS A 100 -9.24 2.42 6.12
C HIS A 100 -10.56 2.70 5.38
N VAL A 101 -10.52 2.90 4.05
CA VAL A 101 -11.72 3.06 3.22
C VAL A 101 -12.63 1.83 3.36
N GLN A 102 -12.07 0.61 3.26
CA GLN A 102 -12.81 -0.64 3.44
C GLN A 102 -13.44 -0.78 4.84
N ARG A 103 -12.78 -0.27 5.88
CA ARG A 103 -13.31 -0.23 7.27
C ARG A 103 -14.29 0.89 7.55
N LYS A 104 -14.56 1.77 6.57
CA LYS A 104 -15.35 3.00 6.74
C LYS A 104 -14.74 4.01 7.72
N GLU A 105 -13.42 4.01 7.82
CA GLU A 105 -12.63 4.93 8.65
C GLU A 105 -12.16 6.14 7.82
N ASP A 106 -13.11 6.91 7.30
CA ASP A 106 -12.88 7.94 6.27
C ASP A 106 -11.84 9.00 6.66
N GLU A 107 -11.79 9.39 7.93
CA GLU A 107 -10.83 10.38 8.42
C GLU A 107 -9.41 9.81 8.37
N ALA A 108 -9.21 8.59 8.84
CA ALA A 108 -7.90 7.91 8.77
C ALA A 108 -7.47 7.66 7.32
N ALA A 109 -8.39 7.27 6.45
CA ALA A 109 -8.14 7.14 5.02
C ALA A 109 -7.66 8.46 4.40
N ALA A 110 -8.35 9.57 4.69
CA ALA A 110 -7.99 10.87 4.15
C ALA A 110 -6.62 11.35 4.65
N LEU A 111 -6.31 11.11 5.93
CA LEU A 111 -5.00 11.45 6.50
C LEU A 111 -3.86 10.63 5.86
N ALA A 112 -4.06 9.32 5.67
CA ALA A 112 -3.08 8.48 4.99
C ALA A 112 -2.81 8.93 3.54
N LEU A 113 -3.85 9.35 2.80
CA LEU A 113 -3.68 9.90 1.45
C LEU A 113 -2.95 11.25 1.45
N LEU A 114 -3.19 12.11 2.44
CA LEU A 114 -2.43 13.35 2.60
C LEU A 114 -0.97 13.08 2.95
N ASP A 115 -0.70 12.10 3.79
CA ASP A 115 0.66 11.67 4.10
C ASP A 115 1.36 11.15 2.84
N ALA A 116 0.67 10.37 2.00
CA ALA A 116 1.19 9.92 0.71
C ALA A 116 1.50 11.11 -0.23
N GLU A 117 0.63 12.12 -0.26
CA GLU A 117 0.83 13.31 -1.11
C GLU A 117 2.08 14.10 -0.69
N ARG A 118 2.36 14.19 0.63
CA ARG A 118 3.58 14.83 1.12
C ARG A 118 4.85 14.08 0.70
N ILE A 119 4.76 12.76 0.52
CA ILE A 119 5.88 11.93 0.02
C ILE A 119 6.07 12.16 -1.49
N SER A 120 4.99 12.06 -2.27
CA SER A 120 5.02 12.36 -3.71
C SER A 120 3.66 12.83 -4.20
N ALA A 121 3.56 14.14 -4.46
CA ALA A 121 2.35 14.75 -4.98
C ALA A 121 2.05 14.33 -6.42
N GLU A 122 3.07 14.01 -7.22
CA GLU A 122 2.91 13.52 -8.60
C GLU A 122 2.29 12.12 -8.61
N GLU A 123 2.85 11.19 -7.84
CA GLU A 123 2.35 9.81 -7.73
C GLU A 123 0.88 9.79 -7.24
N VAL A 124 0.56 10.60 -6.23
CA VAL A 124 -0.81 10.70 -5.72
C VAL A 124 -1.78 11.31 -6.73
N ARG A 125 -1.35 12.31 -7.50
CA ARG A 125 -2.19 12.96 -8.52
C ARG A 125 -2.50 12.02 -9.68
N ASP A 126 -1.54 11.21 -10.08
CA ASP A 126 -1.62 10.36 -11.28
C ASP A 126 -2.12 8.94 -10.97
N SER A 127 -2.16 8.55 -9.69
CA SER A 127 -2.69 7.27 -9.25
C SER A 127 -4.20 7.12 -9.49
N GLY A 128 -4.56 6.15 -10.34
CA GLY A 128 -5.95 5.75 -10.57
C GLY A 128 -6.65 5.26 -9.30
N LEU A 129 -5.93 4.51 -8.45
CA LEU A 129 -6.45 4.02 -7.17
C LEU A 129 -6.76 5.18 -6.22
N VAL A 130 -5.88 6.17 -6.08
CA VAL A 130 -6.17 7.33 -5.22
C VAL A 130 -7.42 8.07 -5.69
N ARG A 131 -7.58 8.23 -7.02
CA ARG A 131 -8.78 8.85 -7.58
C ARG A 131 -10.05 8.05 -7.29
N GLU A 132 -9.98 6.72 -7.32
CA GLU A 132 -11.07 5.84 -6.93
C GLU A 132 -11.45 6.02 -5.45
N LEU A 133 -10.47 5.93 -4.54
CA LEU A 133 -10.68 6.11 -3.10
C LEU A 133 -11.27 7.50 -2.79
N LEU A 134 -10.76 8.56 -3.44
CA LEU A 134 -11.29 9.91 -3.28
C LEU A 134 -12.73 10.05 -3.74
N ARG A 135 -13.13 9.41 -4.85
CA ARG A 135 -14.53 9.42 -5.31
C ARG A 135 -15.44 8.75 -4.29
N GLU A 136 -15.01 7.64 -3.72
CA GLU A 136 -15.77 6.93 -2.69
C GLU A 136 -15.91 7.77 -1.41
N LEU A 137 -14.82 8.37 -0.94
CA LEU A 137 -14.82 9.26 0.22
C LEU A 137 -15.66 10.53 0.00
N LEU A 138 -15.62 11.10 -1.22
CA LEU A 138 -16.48 12.22 -1.60
C LEU A 138 -17.96 11.84 -1.59
N PHE A 139 -18.29 10.62 -2.04
CA PHE A 139 -19.65 10.11 -2.03
C PHE A 139 -20.18 9.92 -0.60
N ARG A 140 -19.36 9.40 0.32
CA ARG A 140 -19.74 9.26 1.74
C ARG A 140 -19.83 10.59 2.48
N ASP A 141 -19.01 11.57 2.10
CA ASP A 141 -19.00 12.96 2.60
C ASP A 141 -18.98 13.10 4.15
N HIS A 142 -18.28 12.19 4.83
CA HIS A 142 -18.20 12.16 6.29
C HIS A 142 -17.59 13.46 6.84
N ALA A 143 -18.24 14.04 7.87
CA ALA A 143 -17.97 15.40 8.32
C ALA A 143 -16.50 15.66 8.69
N ARG A 144 -15.83 14.71 9.37
CA ARG A 144 -14.43 14.84 9.78
C ARG A 144 -13.44 14.72 8.62
N ALA A 145 -13.73 13.89 7.63
CA ALA A 145 -12.87 13.67 6.47
C ALA A 145 -13.06 14.74 5.39
N ARG A 146 -14.26 15.33 5.30
CA ARG A 146 -14.70 16.26 4.25
C ARG A 146 -13.67 17.35 3.88
N PRO A 147 -13.05 18.10 4.83
CA PRO A 147 -12.09 19.14 4.46
C PRO A 147 -10.85 18.57 3.76
N HIS A 148 -10.32 17.47 4.30
CA HIS A 148 -9.15 16.77 3.79
C HIS A 148 -9.42 16.19 2.40
N VAL A 149 -10.52 15.46 2.26
CA VAL A 149 -10.94 14.80 1.01
C VAL A 149 -11.18 15.84 -0.08
N ARG A 150 -11.92 16.92 0.19
CA ARG A 150 -12.17 17.96 -0.82
C ARG A 150 -10.89 18.72 -1.20
N GLY A 151 -10.01 18.97 -0.24
CA GLY A 151 -8.72 19.61 -0.51
C GLY A 151 -7.87 18.78 -1.46
N LEU A 152 -7.71 17.49 -1.18
CA LEU A 152 -6.95 16.58 -2.01
C LEU A 152 -7.62 16.34 -3.37
N ALA A 153 -8.93 16.13 -3.40
CA ALA A 153 -9.69 15.93 -4.64
C ALA A 153 -9.55 17.09 -5.63
N ARG A 154 -9.47 18.35 -5.15
CA ARG A 154 -9.18 19.50 -6.01
C ARG A 154 -7.77 19.43 -6.62
N ARG A 155 -6.75 19.10 -5.81
CA ARG A 155 -5.36 18.96 -6.29
C ARG A 155 -5.19 17.78 -7.26
N CYS A 156 -6.03 16.76 -7.12
CA CYS A 156 -6.15 15.65 -8.07
C CYS A 156 -7.07 15.95 -9.29
N GLY A 157 -7.68 17.14 -9.35
CA GLY A 157 -8.55 17.55 -10.47
C GLY A 157 -9.88 16.80 -10.57
N LEU A 158 -10.39 16.25 -9.45
CA LEU A 158 -11.68 15.53 -9.43
C LEU A 158 -12.88 16.44 -9.24
N ILE A 159 -12.69 17.60 -8.62
CA ILE A 159 -13.73 18.61 -8.36
C ILE A 159 -13.18 20.01 -8.59
N ALA A 160 -14.06 20.98 -8.87
CA ALA A 160 -13.68 22.37 -9.07
C ALA A 160 -13.18 23.05 -7.77
N GLY A 161 -12.34 24.06 -7.94
CA GLY A 161 -11.82 24.94 -6.88
C GLY A 161 -12.93 25.65 -6.12
#